data_AF-A0A7X6APC5-F1
#
_entry.id   AF-A0A7X6APC5-F1
#
_cell.length_a   1.000
_cell.length_b   1.000
_cell.length_c   1.000
_cell.angle_alpha   90.00
_cell.angle_beta   90.00
_cell.angle_gamma   90.00
#
_symmetry.space_group_name_H-M   'P 1'
#
loop_
_entity.id
_entity.type
_entity.pdbx_description
1 polymer ?
#
loop_
_entity_poly.entity_id
_entity_poly.type
_entity_poly.pdbx_seq_one_letter_code
_entity_poly.pdbx_strand_id
1 'polypeptide(L)'
;QYYATSWAFKHPQPADFFRTMEEGAGENMDWFWRGWFYTTHANDQAIADVTAQPAEELVGDASMGRHYYRVTVRNEGGLVMPLEIEATYTDGTTERFDLPVDVWRNNELEFTKGFFSDRDLVSVTLDPDEAYADIDPSDNVWQAAAVERGAGSR
;
A
#
# COMPACT_ATOMS: atom_id res chain seq x y z
N GLN A 1 -9.95 -16.68 -22.21
CA GLN A 1 -8.82 -16.00 -22.87
C GLN A 1 -9.31 -14.79 -23.68
N TYR A 2 -9.99 -13.83 -23.04
CA TYR A 2 -10.61 -12.67 -23.74
C TYR A 2 -10.55 -11.37 -22.91
N TYR A 3 -9.55 -11.25 -22.03
CA TYR A 3 -9.37 -10.07 -21.16
C TYR A 3 -8.10 -9.28 -21.51
N ALA A 4 -7.04 -9.98 -21.96
CA ALA A 4 -5.74 -9.39 -22.24
C ALA A 4 -5.63 -8.65 -23.60
N THR A 5 -6.65 -8.69 -24.47
CA THR A 5 -6.59 -8.06 -25.81
C THR A 5 -7.32 -6.72 -25.90
N SER A 6 -7.97 -6.27 -24.84
CA SER A 6 -8.85 -5.08 -24.88
C SER A 6 -8.17 -3.77 -24.46
N TRP A 7 -6.94 -3.84 -23.93
CA TRP A 7 -6.28 -2.70 -23.27
C TRP A 7 -5.09 -2.12 -24.05
N ALA A 8 -4.63 -2.78 -25.10
CA ALA A 8 -3.62 -2.23 -25.99
C ALA A 8 -4.30 -1.47 -27.13
N PHE A 9 -4.13 -0.14 -27.17
CA PHE A 9 -4.43 0.75 -28.31
C PHE A 9 -5.84 1.35 -28.48
N LYS A 10 -6.56 1.71 -27.41
CA LYS A 10 -7.68 2.65 -27.53
C LYS A 10 -7.55 3.79 -26.53
N HIS A 11 -7.41 5.02 -27.01
CA HIS A 11 -7.71 6.23 -26.24
C HIS A 11 -9.23 6.25 -26.00
N PRO A 12 -9.74 5.85 -24.83
CA PRO A 12 -11.16 5.85 -24.57
C PRO A 12 -11.57 7.31 -24.37
N GLN A 13 -12.66 7.75 -25.00
CA GLN A 13 -13.27 9.02 -24.61
C GLN A 13 -13.74 8.85 -23.16
N PRO A 14 -13.21 9.62 -22.19
CA PRO A 14 -13.26 9.23 -20.78
C PRO A 14 -14.68 9.05 -20.22
N ALA A 15 -15.65 9.81 -20.75
CA ALA A 15 -17.01 9.90 -20.22
C ALA A 15 -17.82 8.58 -20.19
N ASP A 16 -17.60 7.63 -21.12
CA ASP A 16 -18.40 6.40 -21.18
C ASP A 16 -17.83 5.25 -20.32
N PHE A 17 -16.55 5.32 -19.91
CA PHE A 17 -15.94 4.40 -18.94
C PHE A 17 -16.36 4.75 -17.50
N PHE A 18 -16.58 6.04 -17.22
CA PHE A 18 -16.87 6.50 -15.86
C PHE A 18 -18.29 6.21 -15.39
N ARG A 19 -19.30 6.22 -16.26
CA ARG A 19 -20.70 5.96 -15.84
C ARG A 19 -20.93 4.55 -15.25
N THR A 20 -20.12 3.54 -15.61
CA THR A 20 -20.29 2.18 -15.08
C THR A 20 -19.47 1.89 -13.82
N MET A 21 -18.40 2.65 -13.55
CA MET A 21 -17.71 2.59 -12.24
C MET A 21 -18.37 3.50 -11.20
N GLU A 22 -18.97 4.62 -11.62
CA GLU A 22 -19.71 5.54 -10.72
C GLU A 22 -20.98 4.91 -10.13
N GLU A 23 -21.66 3.99 -10.83
CA GLU A 23 -22.89 3.33 -10.34
C GLU A 23 -22.66 2.31 -9.21
N GLY A 24 -21.40 1.92 -8.93
CA GLY A 24 -21.07 0.99 -7.84
C GLY A 24 -20.63 1.63 -6.52
N ALA A 25 -20.10 2.86 -6.56
CA ALA A 25 -19.46 3.51 -5.41
C ALA A 25 -20.06 4.86 -5.00
N GLY A 26 -20.89 5.49 -5.85
CA GLY A 26 -21.63 6.71 -5.50
C GLY A 26 -20.77 7.97 -5.25
N GLU A 27 -19.48 7.96 -5.62
CA GLU A 27 -18.56 9.07 -5.36
C GLU A 27 -17.72 9.44 -6.60
N ASN A 28 -17.40 10.73 -6.71
CA ASN A 28 -16.70 11.36 -7.84
C ASN A 28 -15.17 11.11 -7.75
N MET A 29 -14.60 10.51 -8.81
CA MET A 29 -13.17 10.19 -8.96
C MET A 29 -12.37 11.22 -9.78
N ASP A 30 -12.87 12.45 -9.98
CA ASP A 30 -12.23 13.46 -10.84
C ASP A 30 -10.81 13.83 -10.36
N TRP A 31 -10.55 13.76 -9.05
CA TRP A 31 -9.25 14.06 -8.45
C TRP A 31 -8.14 13.09 -8.95
N PHE A 32 -8.45 11.79 -9.06
CA PHE A 32 -7.54 10.75 -9.53
C PHE A 32 -7.19 10.92 -11.01
N TRP A 33 -8.20 11.13 -11.86
CA TRP A 33 -8.00 11.25 -13.32
C TRP A 33 -7.23 12.51 -13.72
N ARG A 34 -7.24 13.55 -12.88
CA ARG A 34 -6.46 14.76 -13.15
C ARG A 34 -4.95 14.50 -13.11
N GLY A 35 -4.49 13.66 -12.19
CA GLY A 35 -3.08 13.25 -12.13
C GLY A 35 -2.65 12.46 -13.37
N TRP A 36 -3.53 11.58 -13.87
CA TRP A 36 -3.21 10.73 -15.02
C TRP A 36 -3.16 11.47 -16.36
N PHE A 37 -4.02 12.47 -16.59
CA PHE A 37 -4.16 13.11 -17.91
C PHE A 37 -3.65 14.53 -18.01
N TYR A 38 -3.47 15.23 -16.89
CA TYR A 38 -3.17 16.67 -16.90
C TYR A 38 -1.88 17.05 -16.15
N THR A 39 -1.09 16.08 -15.69
CA THR A 39 0.21 16.34 -15.06
C THR A 39 1.31 15.50 -15.69
N THR A 40 2.56 15.81 -15.34
CA THR A 40 3.75 15.05 -15.70
C THR A 40 4.21 14.14 -14.55
N HIS A 41 3.27 13.75 -13.67
CA HIS A 41 3.57 12.94 -12.50
C HIS A 41 4.02 11.53 -12.91
N ALA A 42 4.81 10.90 -12.05
CA ALA A 42 5.28 9.53 -12.20
C ALA A 42 4.83 8.71 -10.99
N ASN A 43 4.77 7.38 -11.16
CA ASN A 43 4.58 6.50 -10.02
C ASN A 43 5.89 6.40 -9.24
N ASP A 44 5.83 6.70 -7.96
CA ASP A 44 6.96 6.68 -7.02
C ASP A 44 6.34 6.57 -5.61
N GLN A 45 6.19 5.34 -5.14
CA GLN A 45 5.55 5.01 -3.87
C GLN A 45 6.62 4.57 -2.87
N ALA A 46 6.77 5.26 -1.75
CA ALA A 46 7.85 4.99 -0.80
C ALA A 46 7.32 4.51 0.56
N ILE A 47 7.93 3.48 1.15
CA ILE A 47 7.68 3.17 2.57
C ILE A 47 8.38 4.22 3.43
N ALA A 48 7.60 5.14 3.98
CA ALA A 48 8.13 6.23 4.81
C ALA A 48 8.42 5.80 6.25
N ASP A 49 7.59 4.94 6.83
CA ASP A 49 7.77 4.47 8.22
C ASP A 49 7.00 3.17 8.48
N VAL A 50 7.53 2.35 9.40
CA VAL A 50 6.83 1.17 9.94
C VAL A 50 6.98 1.17 11.45
N THR A 51 5.85 1.30 12.15
CA THR A 51 5.82 1.30 13.62
C THR A 51 4.99 0.16 14.16
N ALA A 52 5.33 -0.28 15.37
CA ALA A 52 4.60 -1.29 16.12
C ALA A 52 4.28 -0.73 17.51
N GLN A 53 3.07 -1.02 17.99
CA GLN A 53 2.69 -0.79 19.39
C GLN A 53 1.90 -1.99 19.91
N PRO A 54 1.85 -2.22 21.23
CA PRO A 54 0.98 -3.24 21.80
C PRO A 54 -0.48 -2.94 21.46
N ALA A 55 -1.24 -3.96 21.03
CA ALA A 55 -2.65 -3.79 20.72
C ALA A 55 -3.47 -3.40 21.96
N GLU A 56 -3.12 -3.94 23.12
CA GLU A 56 -3.75 -3.64 24.40
C GLU A 56 -3.68 -2.14 24.75
N GLU A 57 -2.59 -1.46 24.39
CA GLU A 57 -2.46 -0.02 24.57
C GLU A 57 -3.36 0.80 23.64
N LEU A 58 -3.75 0.25 22.48
CA LEU A 58 -4.62 0.90 21.50
C LEU A 58 -6.11 0.65 21.78
N VAL A 59 -6.50 -0.60 22.02
CA VAL A 59 -7.90 -1.04 22.08
C VAL A 59 -8.33 -1.63 23.42
N GLY A 60 -7.41 -1.75 24.39
CA GLY A 60 -7.70 -2.22 25.75
C GLY A 60 -7.68 -3.74 25.94
N ASP A 61 -7.40 -4.51 24.90
CA ASP A 61 -7.13 -5.95 24.96
C ASP A 61 -6.25 -6.42 23.78
N ALA A 62 -5.85 -7.69 23.81
CA ALA A 62 -5.03 -8.32 22.76
C ALA A 62 -5.82 -9.35 21.92
N SER A 63 -7.16 -9.24 21.87
CA SER A 63 -8.02 -10.23 21.19
C SER A 63 -7.86 -10.23 19.66
N MET A 64 -7.41 -9.11 19.09
CA MET A 64 -7.14 -8.97 17.65
C MET A 64 -5.68 -9.29 17.27
N GLY A 65 -4.85 -9.61 18.27
CA GLY A 65 -3.41 -9.88 18.13
C GLY A 65 -2.59 -9.04 19.10
N ARG A 66 -1.38 -9.48 19.43
CA ARG A 66 -0.49 -8.77 20.37
C ARG A 66 0.01 -7.42 19.86
N HIS A 67 0.19 -7.27 18.56
CA HIS A 67 0.79 -6.10 17.94
C HIS A 67 -0.23 -5.37 17.06
N TYR A 68 -0.18 -4.04 17.09
CA TYR A 68 -0.76 -3.19 16.07
C TYR A 68 0.38 -2.55 15.27
N TYR A 69 0.46 -2.90 13.99
CA TYR A 69 1.43 -2.36 13.04
C TYR A 69 0.83 -1.21 12.26
N ARG A 70 1.64 -0.21 11.94
CA ARG A 70 1.31 0.88 11.03
C ARG A 70 2.40 1.00 9.98
N VAL A 71 2.02 0.85 8.71
CA VAL A 71 2.87 1.08 7.55
C VAL A 71 2.45 2.40 6.93
N THR A 72 3.33 3.38 6.93
CA THR A 72 3.13 4.68 6.31
C THR A 72 3.78 4.68 4.94
N VAL A 73 3.01 5.01 3.92
CA VAL A 73 3.42 5.07 2.51
C VAL A 73 3.27 6.48 2.00
N ARG A 74 4.25 6.96 1.25
CA ARG A 74 4.21 8.25 0.55
C ARG A 74 4.06 8.06 -0.94
N ASN A 75 3.39 9.01 -1.56
CA ASN A 75 3.35 9.18 -3.00
C ASN A 75 4.29 10.34 -3.35
N GLU A 76 5.53 10.03 -3.69
CA GLU A 76 6.59 11.03 -3.94
C GLU A 76 6.52 11.58 -5.37
N GLY A 77 6.04 10.77 -6.30
CA GLY A 77 5.99 11.06 -7.74
C GLY A 77 4.72 11.77 -8.17
N GLY A 78 3.75 11.88 -7.26
CA GLY A 78 2.48 12.58 -7.43
C GLY A 78 1.45 11.82 -8.25
N LEU A 79 1.78 10.67 -8.84
CA LEU A 79 0.82 9.84 -9.54
C LEU A 79 0.18 8.90 -8.54
N VAL A 80 -1.08 9.18 -8.21
CA VAL A 80 -1.83 8.32 -7.31
C VAL A 80 -2.10 6.97 -7.99
N MET A 81 -1.72 5.90 -7.31
CA MET A 81 -1.86 4.51 -7.75
C MET A 81 -2.46 3.65 -6.62
N PRO A 82 -3.10 2.50 -6.93
CA PRO A 82 -3.41 1.49 -5.92
C PRO A 82 -2.17 1.10 -5.11
N LEU A 83 -2.38 0.56 -3.91
CA LEU A 83 -1.30 0.11 -3.04
C LEU A 83 -1.41 -1.40 -2.83
N GLU A 84 -0.33 -2.12 -3.11
CA GLU A 84 -0.16 -3.53 -2.76
C GLU A 84 0.94 -3.64 -1.73
N ILE A 85 0.60 -4.14 -0.54
CA ILE A 85 1.53 -4.25 0.59
C ILE A 85 1.64 -5.70 1.00
N GLU A 86 2.86 -6.26 1.01
CA GLU A 86 3.15 -7.56 1.60
C GLU A 86 3.93 -7.41 2.90
N ALA A 87 3.37 -7.93 3.98
CA ALA A 87 4.02 -8.05 5.28
C ALA A 87 4.59 -9.47 5.44
N THR A 88 5.89 -9.58 5.74
CA THR A 88 6.57 -10.86 6.03
C THR A 88 6.90 -10.96 7.51
N TYR A 89 6.67 -12.12 8.11
CA TYR A 89 6.87 -12.37 9.54
C TYR A 89 8.06 -13.29 9.84
N THR A 90 8.48 -13.31 11.11
CA THR A 90 9.59 -14.14 11.60
C THR A 90 9.38 -15.66 11.38
N ASP A 91 8.13 -16.12 11.30
CA ASP A 91 7.78 -17.52 11.03
C ASP A 91 7.82 -17.88 9.54
N GLY A 92 8.15 -16.92 8.67
CA GLY A 92 8.20 -17.08 7.22
C GLY A 92 6.84 -16.97 6.52
N THR A 93 5.75 -16.72 7.25
CA THR A 93 4.45 -16.46 6.65
C THR A 93 4.38 -15.02 6.12
N THR A 94 3.47 -14.81 5.17
CA THR A 94 3.18 -13.47 4.62
C THR A 94 1.70 -13.13 4.75
N GLU A 95 1.39 -11.84 4.73
CA GLU A 95 0.03 -11.30 4.64
C GLU A 95 0.02 -10.16 3.61
N ARG A 96 -0.94 -10.19 2.69
CA ARG A 96 -1.07 -9.19 1.63
C ARG A 96 -2.26 -8.28 1.85
N PHE A 97 -2.09 -7.01 1.52
CA PHE A 97 -3.11 -5.98 1.56
C PHE A 97 -3.22 -5.32 0.19
N ASP A 98 -4.29 -5.63 -0.53
CA ASP A 98 -4.65 -4.99 -1.80
C ASP A 98 -5.58 -3.81 -1.50
N LEU A 99 -5.05 -2.60 -1.69
CA LEU A 99 -5.73 -1.36 -1.34
C LEU A 99 -6.11 -0.60 -2.62
N PRO A 100 -7.42 -0.32 -2.82
CA PRO A 100 -7.84 0.47 -3.98
C PRO A 100 -7.35 1.90 -3.85
N VAL A 101 -7.40 2.63 -4.96
CA VAL A 101 -6.91 4.01 -5.05
C VAL A 101 -7.60 4.99 -4.07
N ASP A 102 -8.80 4.65 -3.60
CA ASP A 102 -9.59 5.47 -2.68
C ASP A 102 -8.90 5.77 -1.34
N VAL A 103 -7.89 4.99 -0.95
CA VAL A 103 -7.11 5.23 0.27
C VAL A 103 -6.43 6.61 0.29
N TRP A 104 -6.16 7.17 -0.89
CA TRP A 104 -5.52 8.48 -1.07
C TRP A 104 -6.49 9.66 -1.05
N ARG A 105 -7.81 9.42 -1.00
CA ARG A 105 -8.84 10.47 -1.17
C ARG A 105 -8.71 11.64 -0.19
N ASN A 106 -8.32 11.35 1.04
CA ASN A 106 -8.18 12.39 2.09
C ASN A 106 -6.80 13.04 2.10
N ASN A 107 -5.78 12.33 1.60
CA ASN A 107 -4.42 12.81 1.53
C ASN A 107 -3.68 12.07 0.40
N GLU A 108 -3.48 12.76 -0.72
CA GLU A 108 -2.84 12.20 -1.92
C GLU A 108 -1.33 11.98 -1.75
N LEU A 109 -0.74 12.53 -0.67
CA LEU A 109 0.71 12.49 -0.42
C LEU A 109 1.12 11.38 0.54
N GLU A 110 0.26 11.00 1.49
CA GLU A 110 0.61 10.05 2.55
C GLU A 110 -0.60 9.26 3.03
N PHE A 111 -0.44 7.94 3.12
CA PHE A 111 -1.43 7.01 3.64
C PHE A 111 -0.80 6.08 4.69
N THR A 112 -1.54 5.74 5.74
CA THR A 112 -1.10 4.76 6.75
C THR A 112 -2.03 3.56 6.81
N LYS A 113 -1.50 2.37 6.51
CA LYS A 113 -2.16 1.09 6.71
C LYS A 113 -1.91 0.57 8.13
N GLY A 114 -2.97 0.50 8.93
CA GLY A 114 -2.96 -0.18 10.22
C GLY A 114 -3.46 -1.63 10.13
N PHE A 115 -2.84 -2.56 10.86
CA PHE A 115 -3.32 -3.93 11.01
C PHE A 115 -2.84 -4.57 12.31
N PHE A 116 -3.62 -5.53 12.83
CA PHE A 116 -3.26 -6.31 14.01
C PHE A 116 -2.62 -7.64 13.61
N SER A 117 -1.67 -8.12 14.43
CA SER A 117 -1.08 -9.45 14.24
C SER A 117 -0.50 -9.99 15.54
N ASP A 118 -0.52 -11.32 15.68
CA ASP A 118 0.22 -12.06 16.71
C ASP A 118 1.64 -12.44 16.29
N ARG A 119 2.05 -12.11 15.06
CA ARG A 119 3.34 -12.47 14.49
C ARG A 119 4.26 -11.26 14.48
N ASP A 120 5.53 -11.48 14.81
CA ASP A 120 6.57 -10.45 14.74
C ASP A 120 6.92 -10.16 13.28
N LEU A 121 6.70 -8.91 12.85
CA LEU A 121 6.99 -8.40 11.51
C LEU A 121 8.51 -8.26 11.28
N VAL A 122 9.00 -8.72 10.12
CA VAL A 122 10.41 -8.60 9.74
C VAL A 122 10.65 -7.79 8.47
N SER A 123 9.68 -7.75 7.56
CA SER A 123 9.80 -7.00 6.30
C SER A 123 8.42 -6.52 5.85
N VAL A 124 8.40 -5.40 5.16
CA VAL A 124 7.27 -4.90 4.40
C VAL A 124 7.75 -4.55 3.00
N THR A 125 6.99 -4.94 1.99
CA THR A 125 7.29 -4.69 0.59
C THR A 125 6.07 -4.10 -0.10
N LEU A 126 6.26 -2.98 -0.81
CA LEU A 126 5.30 -2.45 -1.76
C LEU A 126 5.47 -3.15 -3.10
N ASP A 127 4.36 -3.40 -3.79
CA ASP A 127 4.32 -4.02 -5.12
C ASP A 127 5.24 -5.26 -5.24
N PRO A 128 5.03 -6.29 -4.40
CA PRO A 128 5.89 -7.47 -4.35
C PRO A 128 5.96 -8.25 -5.68
N ASP A 129 5.00 -8.02 -6.58
CA ASP A 129 4.94 -8.67 -7.89
C ASP A 129 5.50 -7.78 -9.01
N GLU A 130 6.00 -6.58 -8.69
CA GLU A 130 6.54 -5.58 -9.62
C GLU A 130 5.55 -5.26 -10.77
N ALA A 131 4.26 -5.17 -10.44
CA ALA A 131 3.19 -4.90 -11.38
C ALA A 131 3.15 -3.42 -11.81
N TYR A 132 3.69 -2.52 -10.98
CA TYR A 132 3.72 -1.09 -11.22
C TYR A 132 5.11 -0.61 -11.66
N ALA A 133 5.12 0.30 -12.63
CA ALA A 133 6.36 0.93 -13.08
C ALA A 133 6.73 2.07 -12.11
N ASP A 134 7.32 1.71 -10.97
CA ASP A 134 7.89 2.64 -10.01
C ASP A 134 9.26 3.18 -10.49
N ILE A 135 9.53 4.46 -10.28
CA ILE A 135 10.78 5.11 -10.71
C ILE A 135 11.93 4.91 -9.72
N ASP A 136 11.65 4.66 -8.43
CA ASP A 136 12.65 4.37 -7.40
C ASP A 136 12.23 3.14 -6.56
N PRO A 137 12.45 1.91 -7.05
CA PRO A 137 12.10 0.72 -6.30
C PRO A 137 12.94 0.49 -5.03
N SER A 138 13.93 1.35 -4.73
CA SER A 138 14.84 1.13 -3.61
C SER A 138 14.22 1.47 -2.25
N ASP A 139 13.13 2.22 -2.21
CA ASP A 139 12.37 2.58 -1.00
C ASP A 139 11.04 1.82 -0.83
N ASN A 140 10.77 0.86 -1.73
CA ASN A 140 9.65 -0.06 -1.66
C ASN A 140 9.77 -1.11 -0.56
N VAL A 141 10.93 -1.22 0.10
CA VAL A 141 11.20 -2.28 1.06
C VAL A 141 11.67 -1.70 2.39
N TRP A 142 10.93 -2.05 3.44
CA TRP A 142 11.34 -1.84 4.81
C TRP A 142 11.74 -3.17 5.44
N GLN A 143 12.85 -3.19 6.17
CA GLN A 143 13.27 -4.34 6.97
C GLN A 143 13.44 -3.93 8.44
N ALA A 144 12.94 -4.79 9.33
CA ALA A 144 13.13 -4.59 10.76
C ALA A 144 14.63 -4.65 11.11
N ALA A 145 15.08 -3.76 11.99
CA ALA A 145 16.43 -3.86 12.54
C ALA A 145 16.59 -5.23 13.22
N ALA A 146 17.67 -5.95 12.88
CA ALA A 146 17.97 -7.23 13.50
C ALA A 146 18.02 -7.03 15.02
N VAL A 147 17.14 -7.71 15.76
CA VAL A 147 17.23 -7.78 17.21
C VAL A 147 18.57 -8.44 17.51
N GLU A 148 19.56 -7.68 17.99
CA GLU A 148 20.76 -8.27 18.59
C GLU A 148 20.28 -9.19 19.71
N ARG A 149 20.29 -10.49 19.45
CA ARG A 149 20.10 -11.49 20.49
C ARG A 149 21.27 -11.31 21.44
N GLY A 150 21.04 -10.59 22.54
CA GLY A 150 22.02 -10.38 23.59
C GLY A 150 22.72 -11.70 23.89
N ALA A 151 24.02 -11.74 23.59
CA ALA A 151 24.86 -12.85 23.97
C ALA A 151 24.78 -12.96 25.50
N GLY A 152 24.07 -13.98 25.97
CA GLY A 152 24.09 -14.37 27.37
C GLY A 152 25.51 -14.75 27.74
N SER A 153 26.21 -13.83 28.40
CA SER A 153 27.45 -14.16 29.10
C SER A 153 27.10 -14.84 30.42
N ARG A 154 27.72 -15.99 30.60
CA ARG A 154 27.66 -16.91 31.75
C ARG A 154 27.93 -16.24 33.09
#